data_AF-A0AAU4G3J3-F1
#
_entry.id   AF-A0AAU4G3J3-F1
#
_cell.length_a   1.000
_cell.length_b   1.000
_cell.length_c   1.000
_cell.angle_alpha   90.00
_cell.angle_beta   90.00
_cell.angle_gamma   90.00
#
_symmetry.space_group_name_H-M   'P 1'
#
loop_
_entity.id
_entity.type
_entity.pdbx_description
1 polymer ?
#
loop_
_entity_poly.entity_id
_entity_poly.type
_entity_poly.pdbx_seq_one_letter_code
_entity_poly.pdbx_strand_id
1 'polypeptide(L)'
;MTTTRRREHELNSGILPGNVHVDDWVMFALALVSVGVPVYMLLTPQTWDVGRWLFTVDCVVCGIFLLHFLWRWRKVGWRGAFIMRNWYEVFAMIPIAHPTFVAQHHVLVVVLLLIRIGRGADRAVGEQFTYRLVDKLSEPIVRAIKKPITVAVLDEVVKVLETGNYPENLAKSLNENKVELRSIITEKLSEDPQLGRLKRLPFHDEIVRAAVDTSFRVLLEVLLDPRIDDFFSSVVRENREQIRRAVELGLNDVDDEPDEALLRTRTQRSAVHEYDVNHPKKDS
;
A
#
# COMPACT_ATOMS: atom_id res chain seq x y z
N MET A 1 14.74 14.23 32.41
CA MET A 1 13.41 14.78 32.78
C MET A 1 12.49 14.57 31.59
N THR A 2 11.77 13.46 31.61
CA THR A 2 11.14 12.80 30.44
C THR A 2 9.62 12.87 30.57
N THR A 3 8.97 13.49 29.60
CA THR A 3 7.51 13.50 29.43
C THR A 3 7.13 12.35 28.49
N THR A 4 6.61 11.26 29.07
CA THR A 4 6.03 10.15 28.30
C THR A 4 4.82 9.60 29.04
N ARG A 5 3.79 9.24 28.26
CA ARG A 5 2.55 8.53 28.62
C ARG A 5 1.48 9.29 29.42
N ARG A 6 0.51 9.82 28.67
CA ARG A 6 -0.89 9.91 29.10
C ARG A 6 -1.86 9.68 27.90
N ARG A 7 -1.66 8.56 27.21
CA ARG A 7 -2.65 7.90 26.35
C ARG A 7 -2.59 6.42 26.69
N GLU A 8 -3.76 5.77 26.66
CA GLU A 8 -4.06 4.40 27.11
C GLU A 8 -4.54 4.30 28.57
N HIS A 9 -5.86 4.38 28.79
CA HIS A 9 -6.66 3.32 29.44
C HIS A 9 -8.19 3.62 29.48
N GLU A 10 -8.84 3.85 28.34
CA GLU A 10 -10.32 3.78 28.26
C GLU A 10 -10.77 2.83 27.13
N LEU A 11 -10.18 1.63 27.14
CA LEU A 11 -10.69 0.44 26.49
C LEU A 11 -11.01 -0.58 27.59
N ASN A 12 -12.11 -0.39 28.36
CA ASN A 12 -12.79 -1.50 29.04
C ASN A 12 -14.17 -1.11 29.65
N SER A 13 -15.22 -1.02 28.82
CA SER A 13 -16.62 -1.22 29.26
C SER A 13 -17.52 -1.34 28.01
N GLY A 14 -17.96 -2.50 27.54
CA GLY A 14 -17.72 -3.85 28.00
C GLY A 14 -17.99 -4.79 26.82
N ILE A 15 -16.99 -5.59 26.48
CA ILE A 15 -17.23 -6.90 25.89
C ILE A 15 -17.22 -7.86 27.08
N LEU A 16 -18.40 -8.13 27.62
CA LEU A 16 -18.64 -9.36 28.38
C LEU A 16 -19.16 -10.40 27.39
N PRO A 17 -18.54 -11.59 27.27
CA PRO A 17 -19.16 -12.70 26.59
C PRO A 17 -20.26 -13.25 27.51
N GLY A 18 -21.49 -12.76 27.32
CA GLY A 18 -22.63 -13.19 28.15
C GLY A 18 -23.51 -12.04 28.66
N ASN A 19 -24.06 -11.24 27.75
CA ASN A 19 -25.43 -10.73 27.83
C ASN A 19 -25.71 -9.97 26.54
N VAL A 20 -26.29 -10.66 25.57
CA VAL A 20 -27.08 -9.96 24.55
C VAL A 20 -28.17 -9.22 25.32
N HIS A 21 -28.04 -7.89 25.46
CA HIS A 21 -29.10 -7.10 26.06
C HIS A 21 -30.37 -7.35 25.24
N VAL A 22 -31.50 -7.55 25.92
CA VAL A 22 -32.81 -7.78 25.27
C VAL A 22 -33.07 -6.70 24.20
N ASP A 23 -32.57 -5.49 24.43
CA ASP A 23 -32.60 -4.35 23.50
C ASP A 23 -31.95 -4.65 22.14
N ASP A 24 -30.86 -5.42 22.09
CA ASP A 24 -30.18 -5.73 20.83
C ASP A 24 -30.97 -6.74 20.00
N TRP A 25 -31.60 -7.72 20.63
CA TRP A 25 -32.52 -8.65 19.97
C TRP A 25 -33.79 -7.97 19.49
N VAL A 26 -34.35 -7.05 20.29
CA VAL A 26 -35.50 -6.24 19.90
C VAL A 26 -35.15 -5.35 18.69
N MET A 27 -33.99 -4.69 18.71
CA MET A 27 -33.53 -3.87 17.59
C MET A 27 -33.21 -4.69 16.34
N PHE A 28 -32.70 -5.91 16.49
CA PHE A 28 -32.48 -6.84 15.39
C PHE A 28 -33.79 -7.33 14.77
N ALA A 29 -34.76 -7.72 15.59
CA ALA A 29 -36.10 -8.09 15.12
C ALA A 29 -36.79 -6.92 14.40
N LEU A 30 -36.68 -5.70 14.94
CA LEU A 30 -37.16 -4.48 14.28
C LEU A 30 -36.45 -4.23 12.94
N ALA A 31 -35.15 -4.53 12.83
CA ALA A 31 -34.41 -4.40 11.58
C ALA A 31 -34.89 -5.41 10.52
N LEU A 32 -35.16 -6.66 10.92
CA LEU A 32 -35.76 -7.67 10.05
C LEU A 32 -37.14 -7.23 9.55
N VAL A 33 -37.98 -6.68 10.42
CA VAL A 33 -39.30 -6.14 10.03
C VAL A 33 -39.14 -4.95 9.09
N SER A 34 -38.21 -4.03 9.37
CA SER A 34 -37.92 -2.84 8.56
C SER A 34 -37.44 -3.17 7.14
N VAL A 35 -36.77 -4.31 6.94
CA VAL A 35 -36.33 -4.79 5.62
C VAL A 35 -37.43 -5.65 4.97
N GLY A 36 -38.08 -6.51 5.73
CA GLY A 36 -39.09 -7.45 5.23
C GLY A 36 -40.33 -6.75 4.67
N VAL A 37 -40.79 -5.66 5.31
CA VAL A 37 -41.99 -4.92 4.88
C VAL A 37 -41.83 -4.33 3.47
N PRO A 38 -40.77 -3.55 3.15
CA PRO A 38 -40.53 -3.08 1.78
C PRO A 38 -40.24 -4.21 0.77
N VAL A 39 -39.51 -5.26 1.15
CA VAL A 39 -39.24 -6.41 0.26
C VAL A 39 -40.53 -7.12 -0.13
N TYR A 40 -41.45 -7.31 0.81
CA TYR A 40 -42.76 -7.89 0.55
C TYR A 40 -43.60 -7.02 -0.40
N MET A 41 -43.54 -5.69 -0.26
CA MET A 41 -44.19 -4.76 -1.19
C MET A 41 -43.58 -4.79 -2.60
N LEU A 42 -42.28 -5.05 -2.73
CA LEU A 42 -41.60 -5.17 -4.03
C LEU A 42 -41.98 -6.46 -4.75
N LEU A 43 -42.16 -7.57 -4.02
CA LEU A 43 -42.43 -8.89 -4.60
C LEU A 43 -43.91 -9.15 -4.90
N THR A 44 -44.82 -8.47 -4.20
CA THR A 44 -46.27 -8.74 -4.28
C THR A 44 -47.04 -7.47 -4.65
N PRO A 45 -47.90 -7.48 -5.69
CA PRO A 45 -48.76 -6.35 -6.00
C PRO A 45 -49.78 -6.12 -4.88
N GLN A 46 -49.79 -4.92 -4.29
CA GLN A 46 -50.60 -4.61 -3.10
C GLN A 46 -51.86 -3.81 -3.44
N THR A 47 -52.93 -4.08 -2.70
CA THR A 47 -54.12 -3.22 -2.67
C THR A 47 -53.86 -1.97 -1.83
N TRP A 48 -54.56 -0.86 -2.12
CA TRP A 48 -54.33 0.46 -1.52
C TRP A 48 -54.46 0.46 0.01
N ASP A 49 -55.34 -0.36 0.57
CA ASP A 49 -55.56 -0.44 2.02
C ASP A 49 -54.41 -1.16 2.75
N VAL A 50 -53.91 -2.24 2.15
CA VAL A 50 -52.76 -3.00 2.67
C VAL A 50 -51.50 -2.14 2.62
N GLY A 51 -51.27 -1.40 1.52
CA GLY A 51 -50.13 -0.49 1.39
C GLY A 51 -50.08 0.61 2.46
N ARG A 52 -51.23 1.18 2.85
CA ARG A 52 -51.29 2.21 3.91
C ARG A 52 -51.01 1.65 5.30
N TRP A 53 -51.45 0.43 5.56
CA TRP A 53 -51.12 -0.26 6.81
C TRP A 53 -49.63 -0.60 6.90
N LEU A 54 -49.03 -1.15 5.83
CA LEU A 54 -47.58 -1.41 5.77
C LEU A 54 -46.76 -0.12 5.92
N PHE A 55 -47.19 0.98 5.31
CA PHE A 55 -46.56 2.29 5.50
C PHE A 55 -46.60 2.76 6.95
N THR A 56 -47.72 2.56 7.64
CA THR A 56 -47.86 2.91 9.06
C THR A 56 -46.89 2.10 9.92
N VAL A 57 -46.76 0.81 9.65
CA VAL A 57 -45.80 -0.07 10.33
C VAL A 57 -44.36 0.40 10.06
N ASP A 58 -44.01 0.71 8.82
CA ASP A 58 -42.67 1.20 8.47
C ASP A 58 -42.34 2.53 9.18
N CYS A 59 -43.31 3.45 9.25
CA CYS A 59 -43.17 4.71 9.97
C CYS A 59 -42.95 4.50 11.48
N VAL A 60 -43.67 3.56 12.10
CA VAL A 60 -43.51 3.23 13.52
C VAL A 60 -42.11 2.67 13.78
N VAL A 61 -41.65 1.74 12.95
CA VAL A 61 -40.32 1.13 13.07
C VAL A 61 -39.21 2.17 12.86
N CYS A 62 -39.36 3.06 11.87
CA CYS A 62 -38.45 4.19 11.66
C CYS A 62 -38.42 5.15 12.86
N GLY A 63 -39.59 5.44 13.45
CA GLY A 63 -39.71 6.27 14.63
C GLY A 63 -38.99 5.70 15.86
N ILE A 64 -39.09 4.39 16.07
CA ILE A 64 -38.36 3.68 17.14
C ILE A 64 -36.84 3.81 16.92
N PHE A 65 -36.37 3.62 15.68
CA PHE A 65 -34.94 3.78 15.36
C PHE A 65 -34.45 5.22 15.53
N LEU A 66 -35.25 6.21 15.14
CA LEU A 66 -34.95 7.62 15.33
C LEU A 66 -34.82 7.96 16.81
N LEU A 67 -35.75 7.52 17.64
CA LEU A 67 -35.73 7.77 19.08
C LEU A 67 -34.50 7.13 19.75
N HIS A 68 -34.16 5.91 19.35
CA HIS A 68 -32.96 5.24 19.83
C HIS A 68 -31.66 5.95 19.40
N PHE A 69 -31.60 6.47 18.16
CA PHE A 69 -30.46 7.25 17.68
C PHE A 69 -30.33 8.59 18.41
N LEU A 70 -31.44 9.32 18.58
CA LEU A 70 -31.47 10.57 19.34
C LEU A 70 -30.99 10.37 20.78
N TRP A 71 -31.40 9.27 21.42
CA TRP A 71 -30.93 8.94 22.76
C TRP A 71 -29.42 8.69 22.79
N ARG A 72 -28.89 7.94 21.81
CA ARG A 72 -27.45 7.67 21.70
C ARG A 72 -26.65 8.95 21.41
N TRP A 73 -27.17 9.79 20.52
CA TRP A 73 -26.56 11.08 20.19
C TRP A 73 -26.55 12.04 21.39
N ARG A 74 -27.62 12.03 22.20
CA ARG A 74 -27.67 12.75 23.47
C ARG A 74 -26.63 12.24 24.48
N LYS A 75 -26.42 10.93 24.61
CA LYS A 75 -25.41 10.34 25.52
C LYS A 75 -23.98 10.77 25.16
N VAL A 76 -23.70 11.03 23.88
CA VAL A 76 -22.38 11.47 23.38
C VAL A 76 -22.26 13.01 23.36
N GLY A 77 -23.25 13.73 23.90
CA GLY A 77 -23.20 15.19 24.03
C GLY A 77 -23.45 15.93 22.71
N TRP A 78 -24.27 15.38 21.81
CA TRP A 78 -24.72 16.07 20.58
C TRP A 78 -23.60 16.45 19.59
N ARG A 79 -22.48 15.72 19.60
CA ARG A 79 -21.35 16.00 18.69
C ARG A 79 -21.75 15.73 17.24
N GLY A 80 -21.51 16.69 16.34
CA GLY A 80 -21.80 16.51 14.90
C GLY A 80 -20.97 15.40 14.23
N ALA A 81 -19.77 15.11 14.76
CA ALA A 81 -18.95 13.98 14.32
C ALA A 81 -19.67 12.63 14.45
N PHE A 82 -20.60 12.51 15.39
CA PHE A 82 -21.43 11.32 15.56
C PHE A 82 -22.36 11.11 14.36
N ILE A 83 -22.94 12.17 13.80
CA ILE A 83 -23.78 12.08 12.58
C ILE A 83 -22.92 11.75 11.36
N MET A 84 -21.78 12.42 11.19
CA MET A 84 -20.89 12.16 10.06
C MET A 84 -20.42 10.69 10.03
N ARG A 85 -20.19 10.10 11.21
CA ARG A 85 -19.79 8.69 11.35
C ARG A 85 -20.96 7.72 11.19
N ASN A 86 -22.16 8.09 11.65
CA ASN A 86 -23.37 7.26 11.62
C ASN A 86 -24.37 7.71 10.55
N TRP A 87 -23.89 8.27 9.43
CA TRP A 87 -24.74 8.84 8.38
C TRP A 87 -25.73 7.80 7.82
N TYR A 88 -25.31 6.54 7.72
CA TYR A 88 -26.14 5.40 7.31
C TYR A 88 -27.31 5.14 8.27
N GLU A 89 -27.15 5.41 9.58
CA GLU A 89 -28.24 5.30 10.55
C GLU A 89 -29.33 6.34 10.26
N VAL A 90 -28.95 7.53 9.81
CA VAL A 90 -29.88 8.62 9.46
C VAL A 90 -30.68 8.27 8.21
N PHE A 91 -30.03 7.75 7.17
CA PHE A 91 -30.74 7.33 5.95
C PHE A 91 -31.67 6.15 6.18
N ALA A 92 -31.34 5.24 7.10
CA ALA A 92 -32.21 4.12 7.46
C ALA A 92 -33.53 4.56 8.15
N MET A 93 -33.63 5.81 8.64
CA MET A 93 -34.83 6.35 9.29
C MET A 93 -35.88 6.91 8.33
N ILE A 94 -35.54 6.99 7.04
CA ILE A 94 -36.50 7.47 6.03
C ILE A 94 -37.51 6.34 5.78
N PRO A 95 -38.82 6.56 5.95
CA PRO A 95 -39.83 5.57 5.60
C PRO A 95 -39.84 5.33 4.09
N ILE A 96 -39.67 4.08 3.68
CA ILE A 96 -39.55 3.69 2.26
C ILE A 96 -40.89 3.18 1.73
N ALA A 97 -41.77 2.70 2.61
CA ALA A 97 -43.01 2.01 2.25
C ALA A 97 -44.15 2.93 1.72
N HIS A 98 -43.84 4.11 1.16
CA HIS A 98 -44.87 4.96 0.59
C HIS A 98 -45.28 4.43 -0.81
N PRO A 99 -46.56 4.08 -1.05
CA PRO A 99 -46.98 3.38 -2.27
C PRO A 99 -46.61 4.10 -3.58
N THR A 100 -46.70 5.44 -3.61
CA THR A 100 -46.34 6.22 -4.81
C THR A 100 -44.84 6.39 -5.00
N PHE A 101 -44.05 6.29 -3.92
CA PHE A 101 -42.60 6.47 -3.96
C PHE A 101 -41.92 5.19 -4.47
N VAL A 102 -42.43 4.02 -4.08
CA VAL A 102 -41.98 2.72 -4.57
C VAL A 102 -42.26 2.55 -6.06
N ALA A 103 -43.40 3.04 -6.54
CA ALA A 103 -43.78 2.93 -7.95
C ALA A 103 -42.96 3.85 -8.89
N GLN A 104 -42.48 5.00 -8.40
CA GLN A 104 -41.78 6.00 -9.23
C GLN A 104 -40.25 5.93 -9.10
N HIS A 105 -39.72 5.48 -7.96
CA HIS A 105 -38.30 5.60 -7.62
C HIS A 105 -37.68 4.27 -7.12
N HIS A 106 -37.82 3.21 -7.92
CA HIS A 106 -37.27 1.88 -7.61
C HIS A 106 -35.78 1.89 -7.23
N VAL A 107 -34.96 2.69 -7.91
CA VAL A 107 -33.51 2.80 -7.62
C VAL A 107 -33.28 3.34 -6.21
N LEU A 108 -34.00 4.39 -5.81
CA LEU A 108 -33.83 5.01 -4.51
C LEU A 108 -34.33 4.08 -3.39
N VAL A 109 -35.42 3.35 -3.63
CA VAL A 109 -35.90 2.29 -2.74
C VAL A 109 -34.86 1.19 -2.55
N VAL A 110 -34.27 0.68 -3.64
CA VAL A 110 -33.23 -0.35 -3.58
C VAL A 110 -32.00 0.15 -2.81
N VAL A 111 -31.56 1.40 -3.07
CA VAL A 111 -30.43 2.00 -2.35
C VAL A 111 -30.72 2.13 -0.86
N LEU A 112 -31.89 2.64 -0.45
CA LEU A 112 -32.26 2.76 0.96
C LEU A 112 -32.45 1.38 1.61
N LEU A 113 -32.94 0.38 0.88
CA LEU A 113 -33.05 -0.99 1.35
C LEU A 113 -31.66 -1.60 1.60
N LEU A 114 -30.71 -1.39 0.68
CA LEU A 114 -29.31 -1.80 0.88
C LEU A 114 -28.68 -1.13 2.10
N ILE A 115 -28.97 0.15 2.34
CA ILE A 115 -28.52 0.87 3.54
C ILE A 115 -29.14 0.24 4.81
N ARG A 116 -30.43 -0.10 4.80
CA ARG A 116 -31.11 -0.77 5.94
C ARG A 116 -30.54 -2.17 6.20
N ILE A 117 -30.24 -2.93 5.16
CA ILE A 117 -29.56 -4.24 5.26
C ILE A 117 -28.16 -4.05 5.84
N GLY A 118 -27.40 -3.07 5.35
CA GLY A 118 -26.08 -2.73 5.87
C GLY A 118 -26.10 -2.37 7.36
N ARG A 119 -27.10 -1.59 7.80
CA ARG A 119 -27.34 -1.28 9.22
C ARG A 119 -27.69 -2.53 10.04
N GLY A 120 -28.58 -3.39 9.52
CA GLY A 120 -28.95 -4.64 10.19
C GLY A 120 -27.76 -5.59 10.36
N ALA A 121 -26.90 -5.67 9.34
CA ALA A 121 -25.67 -6.43 9.36
C ALA A 121 -24.63 -5.84 10.33
N ASP A 122 -24.44 -4.51 10.33
CA ASP A 122 -23.54 -3.82 11.26
C ASP A 122 -23.93 -4.06 12.73
N ARG A 123 -25.25 -4.13 13.01
CA ARG A 123 -25.76 -4.43 14.36
C ARG A 123 -25.65 -5.90 14.77
N ALA A 124 -25.74 -6.83 13.81
CA ALA A 124 -25.57 -8.27 14.06
C ALA A 124 -24.10 -8.70 14.18
N VAL A 125 -23.17 -7.98 13.53
CA VAL A 125 -21.76 -8.37 13.38
C VAL A 125 -20.80 -7.49 14.22
N GLY A 126 -21.32 -6.44 14.87
CA GLY A 126 -20.54 -5.50 15.68
C GLY A 126 -19.87 -4.40 14.84
N GLU A 127 -19.67 -3.23 15.44
CA GLU A 127 -19.36 -1.88 14.87
C GLU A 127 -18.16 -1.72 13.88
N GLN A 128 -17.84 -2.71 13.05
CA GLN A 128 -16.63 -2.74 12.22
C GLN A 128 -16.83 -3.36 10.83
N PHE A 129 -18.06 -3.67 10.41
CA PHE A 129 -18.28 -4.29 9.10
C PHE A 129 -17.83 -3.37 7.96
N THR A 130 -18.09 -2.07 8.06
CA THR A 130 -17.74 -1.07 7.05
C THR A 130 -16.23 -0.90 6.87
N TYR A 131 -15.45 -0.85 7.96
CA TYR A 131 -13.99 -0.82 7.88
C TYR A 131 -13.44 -2.08 7.22
N ARG A 132 -13.90 -3.26 7.63
CA ARG A 132 -13.47 -4.53 7.03
C ARG A 132 -13.88 -4.67 5.57
N LEU A 133 -15.05 -4.13 5.20
CA LEU A 133 -15.53 -4.16 3.83
C LEU A 133 -14.74 -3.18 2.94
N VAL A 134 -14.50 -1.96 3.41
CA VAL A 134 -13.67 -0.98 2.69
C VAL A 134 -12.26 -1.50 2.54
N ASP A 135 -11.62 -2.00 3.61
CA ASP A 135 -10.27 -2.56 3.53
C ASP A 135 -10.20 -3.75 2.56
N LYS A 136 -11.14 -4.71 2.65
CA LYS A 136 -11.17 -5.87 1.73
C LYS A 136 -11.45 -5.52 0.28
N LEU A 137 -12.19 -4.45 0.01
CA LEU A 137 -12.50 -4.02 -1.36
C LEU A 137 -11.43 -3.07 -1.92
N SER A 138 -10.82 -2.24 -1.08
CA SER A 138 -9.77 -1.30 -1.48
C SER A 138 -8.44 -2.00 -1.74
N GLU A 139 -8.09 -3.03 -0.97
CA GLU A 139 -6.80 -3.71 -1.13
C GLU A 139 -6.58 -4.32 -2.53
N PRO A 140 -7.53 -5.06 -3.13
CA PRO A 140 -7.41 -5.55 -4.51
C PRO A 140 -7.33 -4.42 -5.54
N ILE A 141 -8.12 -3.36 -5.36
CA ILE A 141 -8.17 -2.22 -6.28
C ILE A 141 -6.83 -1.47 -6.24
N VAL A 142 -6.31 -1.18 -5.05
CA VAL A 142 -5.03 -0.49 -4.87
C VAL A 142 -3.89 -1.34 -5.45
N ARG A 143 -3.86 -2.65 -5.18
CA ARG A 143 -2.84 -3.56 -5.75
C ARG A 143 -2.91 -3.61 -7.29
N ALA A 144 -4.12 -3.65 -7.86
CA ALA A 144 -4.33 -3.67 -9.31
C ALA A 144 -3.89 -2.36 -9.99
N ILE A 145 -4.00 -1.22 -9.29
CA ILE A 145 -3.60 0.10 -9.80
C ILE A 145 -2.10 0.37 -9.58
N LYS A 146 -1.54 -0.05 -8.44
CA LYS A 146 -0.13 0.22 -8.06
C LYS A 146 0.85 -0.33 -9.08
N LYS A 147 0.65 -1.56 -9.56
CA LYS A 147 1.57 -2.21 -10.51
C LYS A 147 1.67 -1.44 -11.86
N PRO A 148 0.57 -1.16 -12.59
CA PRO A 148 0.64 -0.38 -13.83
C PRO A 148 1.23 1.02 -13.66
N ILE A 149 0.88 1.72 -12.58
CA ILE A 149 1.43 3.06 -12.32
C ILE A 149 2.93 2.99 -12.09
N THR A 150 3.40 2.02 -11.29
CA THR A 150 4.84 1.87 -11.01
C THR A 150 5.61 1.58 -12.29
N VAL A 151 5.09 0.69 -13.15
CA VAL A 151 5.71 0.41 -14.45
C VAL A 151 5.74 1.65 -15.34
N ALA A 152 4.64 2.40 -15.44
CA ALA A 152 4.58 3.62 -16.25
C ALA A 152 5.53 4.71 -15.73
N VAL A 153 5.64 4.87 -14.42
CA VAL A 153 6.58 5.81 -13.79
C VAL A 153 8.02 5.37 -14.03
N LEU A 154 8.34 4.08 -13.89
CA LEU A 154 9.67 3.56 -14.21
C LEU A 154 10.03 3.77 -15.67
N ASP A 155 9.10 3.54 -16.60
CA ASP A 155 9.32 3.81 -18.02
C ASP A 155 9.64 5.30 -18.26
N GLU A 156 8.97 6.21 -17.57
CA GLU A 156 9.23 7.65 -17.70
C GLU A 156 10.57 8.06 -17.09
N VAL A 157 10.89 7.56 -15.89
CA VAL A 157 12.20 7.78 -15.26
C VAL A 157 13.32 7.26 -16.16
N VAL A 158 13.13 6.11 -16.81
CA VAL A 158 14.20 5.56 -17.66
C VAL A 158 14.40 6.38 -18.92
N LYS A 159 13.35 6.94 -19.54
CA LYS A 159 13.54 7.87 -20.66
C LYS A 159 14.41 9.07 -20.25
N VAL A 160 14.21 9.58 -19.03
CA VAL A 160 15.06 10.65 -18.49
C VAL A 160 16.49 10.13 -18.28
N LEU A 161 16.64 8.92 -17.74
CA LEU A 161 17.96 8.33 -17.55
C LEU A 161 18.69 8.14 -18.90
N GLU A 162 18.04 7.65 -19.95
CA GLU A 162 18.61 7.46 -21.30
C GLU A 162 19.14 8.77 -21.92
N THR A 163 18.64 9.93 -21.48
CA THR A 163 19.13 11.24 -21.96
C THR A 163 20.36 11.78 -21.21
N GLY A 164 20.83 11.09 -20.16
CA GLY A 164 21.96 11.55 -19.34
C GLY A 164 23.33 11.08 -19.84
N ASN A 165 24.35 11.96 -19.80
CA ASN A 165 25.75 11.63 -20.09
C ASN A 165 26.43 10.90 -18.89
N TYR A 166 26.08 9.63 -18.64
CA TYR A 166 26.72 8.85 -17.56
C TYR A 166 28.23 8.69 -17.69
N PRO A 167 28.81 8.42 -18.87
CA PRO A 167 30.25 8.23 -18.99
C PRO A 167 31.03 9.49 -18.58
N GLU A 168 30.55 10.66 -19.03
CA GLU A 168 31.12 11.96 -18.67
C GLU A 168 30.97 12.26 -17.17
N ASN A 169 29.79 12.00 -16.59
CA ASN A 169 29.55 12.18 -15.15
C ASN A 169 30.43 11.24 -14.30
N LEU A 170 30.64 10.01 -14.77
CA LEU A 170 31.51 9.04 -14.12
C LEU A 170 32.98 9.46 -14.23
N ALA A 171 33.43 9.89 -15.41
CA ALA A 171 34.78 10.42 -15.62
C ALA A 171 35.05 11.61 -14.70
N LYS A 172 34.10 12.54 -14.59
CA LYS A 172 34.16 13.69 -13.69
C LYS A 172 34.30 13.23 -12.23
N SER A 173 33.43 12.34 -11.77
CA SER A 173 33.44 11.82 -10.40
C SER A 173 34.73 11.06 -10.08
N LEU A 174 35.24 10.25 -11.01
CA LEU A 174 36.52 9.54 -10.86
C LEU A 174 37.71 10.49 -10.80
N ASN A 175 37.68 11.58 -11.58
CA ASN A 175 38.74 12.58 -11.55
C ASN A 175 38.73 13.41 -10.27
N GLU A 176 37.54 13.78 -9.77
CA GLU A 176 37.37 14.49 -8.49
C GLU A 176 37.86 13.65 -7.30
N ASN A 177 37.66 12.33 -7.33
CA ASN A 177 38.04 11.41 -6.25
C ASN A 177 39.33 10.63 -6.54
N LYS A 178 40.14 11.08 -7.51
CA LYS A 178 41.33 10.36 -8.01
C LYS A 178 42.34 9.99 -6.91
N VAL A 179 42.56 10.88 -5.95
CA VAL A 179 43.53 10.68 -4.87
C VAL A 179 43.11 9.54 -3.94
N GLU A 180 41.84 9.52 -3.55
CA GLU A 180 41.26 8.49 -2.69
C GLU A 180 41.25 7.13 -3.39
N LEU A 181 40.76 7.08 -4.62
CA LEU A 181 40.72 5.83 -5.39
C LEU A 181 42.13 5.28 -5.64
N ARG A 182 43.12 6.15 -5.84
CA ARG A 182 44.53 5.73 -5.93
C ARG A 182 45.02 5.09 -4.63
N SER A 183 44.69 5.65 -3.47
CA SER A 183 45.06 5.02 -2.19
C SER A 183 44.42 3.65 -2.03
N ILE A 184 43.13 3.51 -2.34
CA ILE A 184 42.40 2.24 -2.24
C ILE A 184 43.00 1.21 -3.20
N ILE A 185 43.25 1.57 -4.46
CA ILE A 185 43.82 0.66 -5.46
C ILE A 185 45.24 0.24 -5.05
N THR A 186 46.06 1.18 -4.56
CA THR A 186 47.42 0.87 -4.12
C THR A 186 47.41 -0.09 -2.92
N GLU A 187 46.52 0.15 -1.95
CA GLU A 187 46.31 -0.72 -0.79
C GLU A 187 45.89 -2.13 -1.25
N LYS A 188 44.84 -2.24 -2.07
CA LYS A 188 44.34 -3.53 -2.57
C LYS A 188 45.36 -4.28 -3.43
N LEU A 189 46.12 -3.57 -4.27
CA LEU A 189 47.18 -4.16 -5.08
C LEU A 189 48.36 -4.63 -4.21
N SER A 190 48.65 -3.91 -3.13
CA SER A 190 49.63 -4.36 -2.14
C SER A 190 49.16 -5.59 -1.35
N GLU A 191 47.85 -5.81 -1.20
CA GLU A 191 47.30 -7.00 -0.53
C GLU A 191 47.19 -8.21 -1.46
N ASP A 192 47.32 -8.02 -2.78
CA ASP A 192 47.09 -9.07 -3.78
C ASP A 192 48.15 -10.21 -3.69
N PRO A 193 47.72 -11.47 -3.46
CA PRO A 193 48.61 -12.64 -3.42
C PRO A 193 49.39 -12.87 -4.72
N GLN A 194 48.81 -12.51 -5.88
CA GLN A 194 49.42 -12.71 -7.20
C GLN A 194 50.64 -11.80 -7.42
N LEU A 195 50.73 -10.68 -6.70
CA LEU A 195 51.84 -9.73 -6.75
C LEU A 195 53.03 -10.10 -5.87
N GLY A 196 52.97 -11.22 -5.13
CA GLY A 196 54.00 -11.61 -4.16
C GLY A 196 55.43 -11.73 -4.72
N ARG A 197 55.61 -12.02 -6.02
CA ARG A 197 56.94 -12.02 -6.67
C ARG A 197 57.41 -10.63 -7.08
N LEU A 198 56.50 -9.72 -7.43
CA LEU A 198 56.81 -8.34 -7.83
C LEU A 198 57.26 -7.49 -6.64
N LYS A 199 56.73 -7.76 -5.43
CA LYS A 199 57.12 -7.09 -4.18
C LYS A 199 58.60 -7.20 -3.81
N ARG A 200 59.34 -8.15 -4.42
CA ARG A 200 60.77 -8.36 -4.15
C ARG A 200 61.70 -7.52 -5.02
N LEU A 201 61.17 -6.82 -6.03
CA LEU A 201 61.96 -5.98 -6.91
C LEU A 201 62.22 -4.62 -6.25
N PRO A 202 63.43 -4.05 -6.39
CA PRO A 202 63.64 -2.65 -6.05
C PRO A 202 62.74 -1.78 -6.92
N PHE A 203 62.22 -0.67 -6.36
CA PHE A 203 61.31 0.27 -7.03
C PHE A 203 59.89 -0.26 -7.35
N HIS A 204 59.45 -1.37 -6.74
CA HIS A 204 58.08 -1.91 -6.92
C HIS A 204 56.99 -0.85 -6.74
N ASP A 205 57.07 -0.06 -5.68
CA ASP A 205 56.07 0.97 -5.36
C ASP A 205 56.00 2.07 -6.41
N GLU A 206 57.12 2.45 -7.02
CA GLU A 206 57.17 3.45 -8.08
C GLU A 206 56.55 2.92 -9.38
N ILE A 207 56.84 1.66 -9.74
CA ILE A 207 56.26 0.99 -10.90
C ILE A 207 54.75 0.85 -10.73
N VAL A 208 54.29 0.42 -9.56
CA VAL A 208 52.86 0.31 -9.24
C VAL A 208 52.19 1.68 -9.35
N ARG A 209 52.76 2.72 -8.73
CA ARG A 209 52.23 4.08 -8.79
C ARG A 209 52.13 4.60 -10.23
N ALA A 210 53.16 4.38 -11.04
CA ALA A 210 53.18 4.80 -12.44
C ALA A 210 52.17 4.01 -13.30
N ALA A 211 52.03 2.71 -13.06
CA ALA A 211 51.04 1.88 -13.72
C ALA A 211 49.62 2.34 -13.37
N VAL A 212 49.32 2.54 -12.08
CA VAL A 212 48.01 3.03 -11.62
C VAL A 212 47.71 4.41 -12.20
N ASP A 213 48.66 5.35 -12.19
CA ASP A 213 48.46 6.69 -12.77
C ASP A 213 48.19 6.65 -14.28
N THR A 214 48.91 5.77 -15.00
CA THR A 214 48.70 5.55 -16.44
C THR A 214 47.33 4.93 -16.70
N SER A 215 46.97 3.87 -15.98
CA SER A 215 45.68 3.20 -16.10
C SER A 215 44.52 4.14 -15.81
N PHE A 216 44.61 4.99 -14.79
CA PHE A 216 43.60 6.00 -14.50
C PHE A 216 43.40 6.97 -15.67
N ARG A 217 44.50 7.43 -16.26
CA ARG A 217 44.43 8.35 -17.40
C ARG A 217 43.74 7.70 -18.59
N VAL A 218 44.16 6.49 -18.95
CA VAL A 218 43.55 5.73 -20.04
C VAL A 218 42.06 5.45 -19.77
N LEU A 219 41.69 5.09 -18.53
CA LEU A 219 40.30 4.88 -18.15
C LEU A 219 39.45 6.15 -18.32
N LEU A 220 39.97 7.30 -17.89
CA LEU A 220 39.27 8.59 -18.07
C LEU A 220 39.13 8.94 -19.56
N GLU A 221 40.17 8.71 -20.37
CA GLU A 221 40.10 8.92 -21.82
C GLU A 221 39.07 8.01 -22.48
N VAL A 222 39.01 6.73 -22.08
CA VAL A 222 38.01 5.78 -22.57
C VAL A 222 36.60 6.22 -22.19
N LEU A 223 36.37 6.65 -20.94
CA LEU A 223 35.04 7.12 -20.50
C LEU A 223 34.56 8.39 -21.24
N LEU A 224 35.46 9.15 -21.86
CA LEU A 224 35.13 10.31 -22.68
C LEU A 224 35.03 9.98 -24.18
N ASP A 225 35.28 8.73 -24.58
CA ASP A 225 35.16 8.30 -25.97
C ASP A 225 33.68 8.14 -26.35
N PRO A 226 33.21 8.74 -27.46
CA PRO A 226 31.80 8.67 -27.86
C PRO A 226 31.30 7.25 -28.14
N ARG A 227 32.18 6.27 -28.39
CA ARG A 227 31.79 4.86 -28.56
C ARG A 227 31.37 4.21 -27.24
N ILE A 228 31.80 4.76 -26.11
CA ILE A 228 31.38 4.28 -24.79
C ILE A 228 29.95 4.73 -24.45
N ASP A 229 29.46 5.81 -25.05
CA ASP A 229 28.07 6.26 -24.86
C ASP A 229 27.06 5.19 -25.34
N ASP A 230 27.31 4.57 -26.49
CA ASP A 230 26.48 3.47 -27.02
C ASP A 230 26.49 2.23 -26.12
N PHE A 231 27.65 1.92 -25.54
CA PHE A 231 27.79 0.82 -24.58
C PHE A 231 27.00 1.10 -23.30
N PHE A 232 27.14 2.29 -22.72
CA PHE A 232 26.39 2.67 -21.51
C PHE A 232 24.88 2.71 -21.76
N SER A 233 24.43 3.24 -22.89
CA SER A 233 23.02 3.22 -23.29
C SER A 233 22.47 1.79 -23.36
N SER A 234 23.25 0.85 -23.91
CA SER A 234 22.89 -0.56 -23.96
C SER A 234 22.76 -1.19 -22.56
N VAL A 235 23.70 -0.89 -21.66
CA VAL A 235 23.68 -1.37 -20.27
C VAL A 235 22.50 -0.78 -19.49
N VAL A 236 22.18 0.50 -19.67
CA VAL A 236 21.02 1.16 -19.04
C VAL A 236 19.71 0.52 -19.53
N ARG A 237 19.60 0.27 -20.84
CA ARG A 237 18.43 -0.40 -21.43
C ARG A 237 18.24 -1.82 -20.90
N GLU A 238 19.31 -2.59 -20.72
CA GLU A 238 19.23 -3.93 -20.14
C GLU A 238 18.84 -3.90 -18.66
N ASN A 239 19.44 -3.01 -17.86
CA ASN A 239 19.06 -2.81 -16.46
C ASN A 239 17.59 -2.38 -16.32
N ARG A 240 17.08 -1.55 -17.25
CA ARG A 240 15.65 -1.20 -17.29
C ARG A 240 14.77 -2.43 -17.44
N GLU A 241 15.06 -3.27 -18.42
CA GLU A 241 14.27 -4.48 -18.68
C GLU A 241 14.27 -5.40 -17.45
N GLN A 242 15.39 -5.48 -16.72
CA GLN A 242 15.49 -6.21 -15.47
C GLN A 242 14.60 -5.60 -14.37
N ILE A 243 14.69 -4.28 -14.13
CA ILE A 243 13.90 -3.59 -13.10
C ILE A 243 12.40 -3.70 -13.41
N ARG A 244 12.01 -3.50 -14.67
CA ARG A 244 10.62 -3.64 -15.12
C ARG A 244 10.10 -5.04 -14.86
N ARG A 245 10.86 -6.07 -15.23
CA ARG A 245 10.47 -7.48 -15.01
C ARG A 245 10.35 -7.79 -13.53
N ALA A 246 11.26 -7.29 -12.69
CA ALA A 246 11.18 -7.48 -11.24
C ALA A 246 9.90 -6.86 -10.64
N VAL A 247 9.49 -5.67 -11.12
CA VAL A 247 8.26 -5.01 -10.67
C VAL A 247 6.99 -5.67 -11.20
N GLU A 248 6.99 -6.14 -12.45
CA GLU A 248 5.88 -6.92 -13.01
C GLU A 248 5.63 -8.19 -12.17
N LEU A 249 6.71 -8.91 -11.84
CA LEU A 249 6.70 -10.09 -10.97
C LEU A 249 6.35 -9.78 -9.51
N GLY A 250 6.47 -8.53 -9.06
CA GLY A 250 6.15 -8.15 -7.68
C GLY A 250 7.25 -8.46 -6.67
N LEU A 251 8.47 -8.74 -7.14
CA LEU A 251 9.66 -9.05 -6.33
C LEU A 251 10.17 -7.84 -5.52
N ASN A 252 9.57 -6.67 -5.73
CA ASN A 252 9.84 -5.44 -4.99
C ASN A 252 9.05 -5.32 -3.66
N ASP A 253 8.05 -6.18 -3.42
CA ASP A 253 7.18 -6.11 -2.24
C ASP A 253 7.32 -7.36 -1.30
N VAL A 254 8.11 -8.39 -1.65
CA VAL A 254 8.24 -9.65 -0.86
C VAL A 254 9.70 -10.14 -0.80
N ASP A 255 10.15 -10.53 0.40
CA ASP A 255 11.57 -10.75 0.72
C ASP A 255 12.20 -12.04 0.17
N ASP A 256 11.45 -13.06 -0.25
CA ASP A 256 12.02 -14.36 -0.66
C ASP A 256 11.00 -15.14 -1.51
N GLU A 257 10.98 -14.96 -2.83
CA GLU A 257 10.22 -15.85 -3.73
C GLU A 257 11.14 -16.71 -4.60
N PRO A 258 10.75 -17.97 -4.90
CA PRO A 258 11.44 -18.83 -5.88
C PRO A 258 11.53 -18.20 -7.28
N ASP A 259 10.73 -17.15 -7.53
CA ASP A 259 10.68 -16.38 -8.76
C ASP A 259 11.91 -15.47 -8.97
N GLU A 260 12.76 -15.25 -7.94
CA GLU A 260 14.06 -14.58 -8.14
C GLU A 260 14.94 -15.35 -9.14
N ALA A 261 14.78 -16.67 -9.25
CA ALA A 261 15.51 -17.50 -10.21
C ALA A 261 15.13 -17.23 -11.69
N LEU A 262 14.04 -16.50 -11.93
CA LEU A 262 13.60 -16.10 -13.27
C LEU A 262 14.31 -14.84 -13.79
N LEU A 263 15.04 -14.13 -12.94
CA LEU A 263 15.85 -12.99 -13.34
C LEU A 263 17.13 -13.47 -14.03
N ARG A 264 17.48 -12.83 -15.16
CA ARG A 264 18.74 -13.11 -15.88
C ARG A 264 20.00 -12.76 -15.07
N THR A 265 19.85 -11.84 -14.12
CA THR A 265 20.92 -11.25 -13.32
C THR A 265 20.43 -11.05 -11.89
N ARG A 266 21.31 -11.33 -10.93
CA ARG A 266 21.04 -11.24 -9.49
C ARG A 266 20.63 -9.83 -9.05
N THR A 267 19.82 -9.74 -8.00
CA THR A 267 19.42 -8.47 -7.40
C THR A 267 20.59 -7.82 -6.64
N GLN A 268 20.62 -6.48 -6.52
CA GLN A 268 21.69 -5.79 -5.79
C GLN A 268 21.79 -6.26 -4.33
N ARG A 269 20.65 -6.59 -3.71
CA ARG A 269 20.56 -7.10 -2.35
C ARG A 269 21.22 -8.48 -2.18
N SER A 270 20.96 -9.41 -3.10
CA SER A 270 21.60 -10.74 -3.07
C SER A 270 23.11 -10.63 -3.30
N ALA A 271 23.57 -9.71 -4.16
CA ALA A 271 24.99 -9.42 -4.32
C ALA A 271 25.67 -8.87 -3.04
N VAL A 272 24.99 -7.98 -2.30
CA VAL A 272 25.47 -7.45 -1.01
C VAL A 272 25.52 -8.55 0.05
N HIS A 273 24.47 -9.35 0.17
CA HIS A 273 24.43 -10.45 1.14
C HIS A 273 25.53 -11.48 0.87
N GLU A 274 25.77 -11.84 -0.39
CA GLU A 274 26.86 -12.73 -0.78
C GLU A 274 28.25 -12.11 -0.51
N TYR A 275 28.41 -10.80 -0.74
CA TYR A 275 29.64 -10.10 -0.39
C TYR A 275 29.91 -10.16 1.11
N ASP A 276 28.91 -9.89 1.96
CA ASP A 276 29.02 -9.95 3.43
C ASP A 276 29.30 -11.38 3.91
N VAL A 277 28.69 -12.40 3.29
CA VAL A 277 28.94 -13.82 3.57
C VAL A 277 30.38 -14.22 3.22
N ASN A 278 30.90 -13.74 2.08
CA ASN A 278 32.25 -14.05 1.62
C ASN A 278 33.34 -13.17 2.27
N HIS A 279 32.96 -12.03 2.86
CA HIS A 279 33.85 -11.09 3.54
C HIS A 279 33.29 -10.75 4.92
N PRO A 280 33.21 -11.73 5.85
CA PRO A 280 32.73 -11.46 7.20
C PRO A 280 33.60 -10.38 7.83
N LYS A 281 32.97 -9.30 8.31
CA LYS A 281 33.67 -8.27 9.08
C LYS A 281 34.40 -8.96 10.22
N LYS A 282 35.72 -8.81 10.27
CA LYS A 282 36.48 -9.12 11.49
C LYS A 282 36.02 -8.11 12.53
N ASP A 283 35.12 -8.54 13.40
CA ASP A 283 34.76 -7.78 14.59
C ASP A 283 36.06 -7.47 15.36
N SER A 284 36.22 -6.18 15.65
CA SER A 284 37.32 -5.62 16.43
C SER A 284 37.10 -5.87 17.92
#